data_AF-A0A4Q9GPC7-F1
#
_entry.id   AF-A0A4Q9GPC7-F1
#
_cell.length_a   1.000
_cell.length_b   1.000
_cell.length_c   1.000
_cell.angle_alpha   90.00
_cell.angle_beta   90.00
_cell.angle_gamma   90.00
#
_symmetry.space_group_name_H-M   'P 1'
#
loop_
_entity.id
_entity.type
_entity.pdbx_description
1 polymer ?
#
loop_
_entity_poly.entity_id
_entity_poly.type
_entity_poly.pdbx_seq_one_letter_code
_entity_poly.pdbx_strand_id
1 'polypeptide(L)'
;MTQTYRRQNGPFRAGDRVQLTGPKGRMNTVTLEVGGEFHTHRGVLLHDAIIGQPDASVVVSNNEIEYLALRPLLTDFVMSMPRGAAIIYPKDAAQIIGSADIFPGARVVEAGVGSGALSLWLLRAIGDEGHLHSFERREEFSTVARGNVVGFLGAEPTNWDITIGDLTHTLGEVVEPGTADRVVLDMLAPWECLDAVSTALTPGGVLLCYIATVTQLSRVAEAIRGTGNFTEPDSSETIIRGWHVEGLAVRPDHRMIGHTGFLLTARRLAPGAVLPELKRRASKSDFSDADVEAWTPGALGERATSDKRLRKTGRIATAVADAATSAAASETSAEESAE
;
A
#
# COMPACT_ATOMS: atom_id res chain seq x y z
N MET A 1 6.54 23.24 12.05
CA MET A 1 5.37 22.74 12.79
C MET A 1 5.46 21.22 12.73
N THR A 2 5.67 20.56 13.87
CA THR A 2 5.69 19.10 13.93
C THR A 2 4.28 18.60 13.62
N GLN A 3 4.13 17.78 12.59
CA GLN A 3 2.82 17.32 12.16
C GLN A 3 2.25 16.33 13.19
N THR A 4 1.09 16.64 13.77
CA THR A 4 0.45 15.75 14.73
C THR A 4 -0.36 14.70 13.98
N TYR A 5 0.27 13.56 13.69
CA TYR A 5 -0.46 12.36 13.24
C TYR A 5 -1.31 11.79 14.38
N ARG A 6 -2.39 11.09 14.02
CA ARG A 6 -3.21 10.30 14.95
C ARG A 6 -2.29 9.42 15.78
N ARG A 7 -2.49 9.51 17.09
CA ARG A 7 -1.90 8.62 18.07
C ARG A 7 -2.35 7.18 17.83
N GLN A 8 -1.38 6.27 17.66
CA GLN A 8 -1.64 4.83 17.46
C GLN A 8 -1.54 4.02 18.76
N ASN A 9 -1.57 4.68 19.92
CA ASN A 9 -1.41 4.05 21.24
C ASN A 9 -2.21 4.78 22.33
N GLY A 10 -2.23 4.21 23.53
CA GLY A 10 -2.99 4.76 24.66
C GLY A 10 -4.49 4.45 24.59
N PRO A 11 -5.28 5.04 25.51
CA PRO A 11 -6.72 4.82 25.58
C PRO A 11 -7.45 5.21 24.28
N PHE A 12 -8.59 4.59 24.02
CA PHE A 12 -9.42 4.91 22.87
C PHE A 12 -9.99 6.33 22.97
N ARG A 13 -10.12 7.00 21.83
CA ARG A 13 -10.66 8.35 21.73
C ARG A 13 -11.78 8.41 20.69
N ALA A 14 -12.58 9.48 20.74
CA ALA A 14 -13.50 9.77 19.65
C ALA A 14 -12.71 9.89 18.32
N GLY A 15 -13.32 9.40 17.24
CA GLY A 15 -12.73 9.26 15.92
C GLY A 15 -11.87 8.00 15.73
N ASP A 16 -11.34 7.36 16.80
CA ASP A 16 -10.48 6.18 16.64
C ASP A 16 -11.18 5.07 15.85
N ARG A 17 -10.43 4.44 14.96
CA ARG A 17 -10.88 3.17 14.36
C ARG A 17 -10.65 2.06 15.39
N VAL A 18 -11.68 1.26 15.64
CA VAL A 18 -11.64 0.13 16.56
C VAL A 18 -12.17 -1.12 15.88
N GLN A 19 -11.44 -2.22 16.05
CA GLN A 19 -11.83 -3.54 15.62
C GLN A 19 -12.44 -4.30 16.80
N LEU A 20 -13.72 -4.64 16.66
CA LEU A 20 -14.51 -5.35 17.66
C LEU A 20 -14.61 -6.82 17.29
N THR A 21 -14.12 -7.70 18.16
CA THR A 21 -14.16 -9.15 17.99
C THR A 21 -15.04 -9.78 19.06
N GLY A 22 -16.19 -10.30 18.64
CA GLY A 22 -17.13 -10.99 19.52
C GLY A 22 -16.89 -12.50 19.63
N PRO A 23 -17.77 -13.26 20.31
CA PRO A 23 -17.54 -14.67 20.66
C PRO A 23 -17.40 -15.65 19.49
N LYS A 24 -17.82 -15.26 18.28
CA LYS A 24 -17.66 -16.06 17.05
C LYS A 24 -16.36 -15.74 16.30
N GLY A 25 -15.49 -14.90 16.85
CA GLY A 25 -14.25 -14.46 16.20
C GLY A 25 -14.47 -13.54 14.99
N ARG A 26 -15.71 -13.09 14.73
CA ARG A 26 -15.98 -12.17 13.61
C ARG A 26 -15.56 -10.76 14.00
N MET A 27 -14.61 -10.23 13.23
CA MET A 27 -14.11 -8.88 13.36
C MET A 27 -15.04 -7.89 12.66
N ASN A 28 -15.36 -6.77 13.31
CA ASN A 28 -16.04 -5.63 12.72
C ASN A 28 -15.24 -4.37 13.03
N THR A 29 -15.11 -3.47 12.05
CA THR A 29 -14.37 -2.22 12.25
C THR A 29 -15.35 -1.05 12.31
N VAL A 30 -15.25 -0.24 13.36
CA VAL A 30 -16.05 0.97 13.56
C VAL A 30 -15.15 2.18 13.78
N THR A 31 -15.71 3.37 13.55
CA THR A 31 -15.12 4.65 13.93
C THR A 31 -15.86 5.12 15.17
N LEU A 32 -15.15 5.38 16.27
CA LEU A 32 -15.77 5.86 17.50
C LEU A 32 -16.31 7.28 17.34
N GLU A 33 -17.47 7.55 17.89
CA GLU A 33 -18.15 8.84 17.84
C GLU A 33 -18.81 9.04 19.21
N VAL A 34 -18.75 10.24 19.78
CA VAL A 34 -19.39 10.54 21.06
C VAL A 34 -20.91 10.35 20.92
N GLY A 35 -21.51 9.57 21.81
CA GLY A 35 -22.92 9.18 21.72
C GLY A 35 -23.25 8.22 20.57
N GLY A 36 -22.24 7.73 19.84
CA GLY A 36 -22.41 6.82 18.72
C GLY A 36 -22.76 5.40 19.17
N GLU A 37 -23.37 4.63 18.27
CA GLU A 37 -23.84 3.28 18.53
C GLU A 37 -23.45 2.30 17.43
N PHE A 38 -22.82 1.19 17.81
CA PHE A 38 -22.57 0.08 16.90
C PHE A 38 -23.63 -1.02 17.06
N HIS A 39 -24.44 -1.18 16.01
CA HIS A 39 -25.51 -2.17 15.97
C HIS A 39 -25.01 -3.51 15.45
N THR A 40 -25.24 -4.56 16.24
CA THR A 40 -24.97 -5.94 15.85
C THR A 40 -26.23 -6.79 15.96
N HIS A 41 -26.20 -7.96 15.32
CA HIS A 41 -27.22 -9.00 15.52
C HIS A 41 -27.30 -9.54 16.96
N ARG A 42 -26.43 -9.07 17.87
CA ARG A 42 -26.33 -9.49 19.28
C ARG A 42 -26.50 -8.34 20.25
N GLY A 43 -27.06 -7.22 19.80
CA GLY A 43 -27.27 -6.02 20.61
C GLY A 43 -26.45 -4.84 20.15
N VAL A 44 -26.54 -3.77 20.93
CA VAL A 44 -25.94 -2.46 20.66
C VAL A 44 -24.74 -2.26 21.59
N LEU A 45 -23.64 -1.80 21.02
CA LEU A 45 -22.46 -1.34 21.74
C LEU A 45 -22.40 0.19 21.64
N LEU A 46 -22.46 0.87 22.79
CA LEU A 46 -22.29 2.31 22.85
C LEU A 46 -20.82 2.66 22.69
N HIS A 47 -20.49 3.60 21.80
CA HIS A 47 -19.11 4.05 21.59
C HIS A 47 -18.53 4.68 22.85
N ASP A 48 -19.36 5.36 23.66
CA ASP A 48 -18.95 5.97 24.92
C ASP A 48 -18.47 4.93 25.97
N ALA A 49 -18.86 3.66 25.83
CA ALA A 49 -18.34 2.59 26.68
C ALA A 49 -16.91 2.16 26.29
N ILE A 50 -16.47 2.50 25.08
CA ILE A 50 -15.14 2.19 24.54
C ILE A 50 -14.21 3.40 24.71
N ILE A 51 -14.71 4.61 24.46
CA ILE A 51 -13.93 5.85 24.60
C ILE A 51 -13.39 5.97 26.03
N GLY A 52 -12.10 6.28 26.16
CA GLY A 52 -11.38 6.37 27.43
C GLY A 52 -10.87 5.04 27.98
N GLN A 53 -11.31 3.89 27.43
CA GLN A 53 -10.79 2.58 27.85
C GLN A 53 -9.40 2.33 27.26
N PRO A 54 -8.53 1.58 27.95
CA PRO A 54 -7.27 1.10 27.38
C PRO A 54 -7.49 0.27 26.10
N ASP A 55 -6.51 0.29 25.20
CA ASP A 55 -6.48 -0.65 24.07
C ASP A 55 -6.46 -2.11 24.57
N ALA A 56 -7.05 -3.02 23.80
CA ALA A 56 -7.31 -4.41 24.17
C ALA A 56 -8.29 -4.63 25.34
N SER A 57 -9.17 -3.68 25.62
CA SER A 57 -10.24 -3.85 26.61
C SER A 57 -11.38 -4.73 26.10
N VAL A 58 -12.04 -5.46 27.01
CA VAL A 58 -13.29 -6.16 26.74
C VAL A 58 -14.45 -5.26 27.13
N VAL A 59 -15.35 -5.01 26.19
CA VAL A 59 -16.57 -4.22 26.39
C VAL A 59 -17.80 -5.11 26.23
N VAL A 60 -18.87 -4.77 26.95
CA VAL A 60 -20.08 -5.60 27.01
C VAL A 60 -21.22 -4.85 26.33
N SER A 61 -21.94 -5.55 25.44
CA SER A 61 -23.13 -4.99 24.80
C SER A 61 -24.32 -4.94 25.77
N ASN A 62 -25.39 -4.24 25.38
CA ASN A 62 -26.63 -4.20 26.16
C ASN A 62 -27.31 -5.58 26.39
N ASN A 63 -26.91 -6.61 25.64
CA ASN A 63 -27.38 -7.99 25.81
C ASN A 63 -26.34 -8.89 26.49
N GLU A 64 -25.42 -8.31 27.27
CA GLU A 64 -24.39 -9.03 28.04
C GLU A 64 -23.41 -9.85 27.18
N ILE A 65 -23.21 -9.44 25.91
CA ILE A 65 -22.23 -10.08 25.02
C ILE A 65 -20.91 -9.32 25.05
N GLU A 66 -19.83 -10.04 25.33
CA GLU A 66 -18.48 -9.51 25.37
C GLU A 66 -17.88 -9.32 23.97
N TYR A 67 -17.15 -8.23 23.80
CA TYR A 67 -16.39 -7.89 22.61
C TYR A 67 -15.00 -7.41 23.01
N LEU A 68 -13.97 -7.99 22.41
CA LEU A 68 -12.61 -7.46 22.49
C LEU A 68 -12.48 -6.26 21.54
N ALA A 69 -12.13 -5.10 22.08
CA ALA A 69 -11.83 -3.88 21.33
C ALA A 69 -10.33 -3.72 21.14
N LEU A 70 -9.88 -3.71 19.88
CA LEU A 70 -8.49 -3.50 19.51
C LEU A 70 -8.36 -2.36 18.52
N ARG A 71 -7.32 -1.54 18.64
CA ARG A 71 -6.92 -0.65 17.55
C ARG A 71 -6.41 -1.50 16.38
N PRO A 72 -6.92 -1.29 15.15
CA PRO A 72 -6.51 -2.09 13.99
C PRO A 72 -5.05 -1.81 13.65
N LEU A 73 -4.26 -2.87 13.43
CA LEU A 73 -2.93 -2.75 12.85
C LEU A 73 -3.05 -2.22 11.42
N LEU A 74 -1.93 -1.77 10.84
CA LEU A 74 -1.93 -1.37 9.42
C LEU A 74 -2.39 -2.52 8.50
N THR A 75 -2.02 -3.75 8.84
CA THR A 75 -2.48 -4.97 8.15
C THR A 75 -4.01 -5.08 8.20
N ASP A 76 -4.63 -4.82 9.34
CA ASP A 76 -6.08 -4.91 9.53
C ASP A 76 -6.79 -3.76 8.82
N PHE A 77 -6.20 -2.56 8.87
CA PHE A 77 -6.69 -1.38 8.18
C PHE A 77 -6.73 -1.61 6.67
N VAL A 78 -5.61 -1.99 6.07
CA VAL A 78 -5.49 -2.23 4.62
C VAL A 78 -6.47 -3.32 4.15
N MET A 79 -6.68 -4.35 4.98
CA MET A 79 -7.62 -5.41 4.65
C MET A 79 -9.10 -5.00 4.79
N SER A 80 -9.41 -3.94 5.52
CA SER A 80 -10.80 -3.47 5.76
C SER A 80 -11.14 -2.12 5.13
N MET A 81 -10.16 -1.42 4.57
CA MET A 81 -10.37 -0.07 4.01
C MET A 81 -11.24 -0.09 2.75
N PRO A 82 -11.93 1.01 2.43
CA PRO A 82 -12.61 1.21 1.15
C PRO A 82 -11.66 1.00 -0.04
N ARG A 83 -12.09 0.23 -1.04
CA ARG A 83 -11.25 -0.10 -2.22
C ARG A 83 -11.88 0.36 -3.52
N GLY A 84 -11.13 1.11 -4.31
CA GLY A 84 -11.45 1.45 -5.70
C GLY A 84 -10.83 0.48 -6.70
N ALA A 85 -9.66 -0.04 -6.35
CA ALA A 85 -8.85 -0.96 -7.15
C ALA A 85 -8.45 -2.19 -6.32
N ALA A 86 -7.80 -3.17 -6.97
CA ALA A 86 -7.07 -4.19 -6.25
C ALA A 86 -5.97 -3.54 -5.40
N ILE A 87 -5.65 -4.15 -4.26
CA ILE A 87 -4.61 -3.66 -3.35
C ILE A 87 -3.44 -4.62 -3.36
N ILE A 88 -2.25 -4.09 -3.11
CA ILE A 88 -1.11 -4.89 -2.70
C ILE A 88 -1.41 -5.49 -1.33
N TYR A 89 -1.27 -6.81 -1.21
CA TYR A 89 -1.53 -7.52 0.04
C TYR A 89 -0.41 -7.24 1.05
N PRO A 90 -0.68 -7.29 2.36
CA PRO A 90 0.34 -7.02 3.37
C PRO A 90 1.62 -7.84 3.24
N LYS A 91 1.51 -9.10 2.78
CA LYS A 91 2.68 -9.95 2.52
C LYS A 91 3.61 -9.36 1.46
N ASP A 92 3.02 -8.80 0.40
CA ASP A 92 3.75 -8.26 -0.74
C ASP A 92 4.26 -6.87 -0.39
N ALA A 93 3.47 -6.05 0.31
CA ALA A 93 3.92 -4.76 0.81
C ALA A 93 5.17 -4.90 1.71
N ALA A 94 5.18 -5.87 2.64
CA ALA A 94 6.36 -6.14 3.46
C ALA A 94 7.59 -6.54 2.63
N GLN A 95 7.40 -7.40 1.62
CA GLN A 95 8.47 -7.77 0.69
C GLN A 95 8.92 -6.58 -0.16
N ILE A 96 8.02 -5.68 -0.57
CA ILE A 96 8.37 -4.46 -1.31
C ILE A 96 9.25 -3.55 -0.44
N ILE A 97 8.88 -3.32 0.83
CA ILE A 97 9.71 -2.53 1.75
C ILE A 97 11.11 -3.12 1.88
N GLY A 98 11.23 -4.45 2.06
CA GLY A 98 12.51 -5.12 2.22
C GLY A 98 13.33 -5.20 0.92
N SER A 99 12.74 -5.68 -0.17
CA SER A 99 13.41 -5.94 -1.45
C SER A 99 13.74 -4.67 -2.21
N ALA A 100 12.92 -3.62 -2.08
CA ALA A 100 13.29 -2.30 -2.58
C ALA A 100 14.21 -1.56 -1.61
N ASP A 101 14.49 -2.09 -0.41
CA ASP A 101 15.29 -1.41 0.61
C ASP A 101 14.77 0.02 0.84
N ILE A 102 13.49 0.15 1.21
CA ILE A 102 12.87 1.44 1.54
C ILE A 102 13.37 1.85 2.92
N PHE A 103 14.10 2.96 2.99
CA PHE A 103 14.78 3.42 4.21
C PHE A 103 14.26 4.79 4.70
N PRO A 104 14.42 5.13 5.99
CA PRO A 104 14.06 6.45 6.51
C PRO A 104 14.81 7.58 5.79
N GLY A 105 14.12 8.62 5.34
CA GLY A 105 14.69 9.71 4.55
C GLY A 105 14.67 9.48 3.04
N ALA A 106 14.26 8.29 2.56
CA ALA A 106 14.26 7.99 1.13
C ALA A 106 13.24 8.84 0.36
N ARG A 107 13.62 9.22 -0.87
CA ARG A 107 12.74 9.80 -1.88
C ARG A 107 12.21 8.68 -2.76
N VAL A 108 10.95 8.32 -2.58
CA VAL A 108 10.32 7.18 -3.23
C VAL A 108 9.33 7.66 -4.28
N VAL A 109 9.38 7.07 -5.47
CA VAL A 109 8.35 7.22 -6.50
C VAL A 109 7.47 5.97 -6.49
N GLU A 110 6.15 6.16 -6.41
CA GLU A 110 5.15 5.11 -6.57
C GLU A 110 4.26 5.46 -7.76
N ALA A 111 3.91 4.48 -8.60
CA ALA A 111 2.91 4.69 -9.64
C ALA A 111 1.92 3.53 -9.72
N GLY A 112 0.64 3.89 -9.78
CA GLY A 112 -0.46 2.97 -9.47
C GLY A 112 -0.90 3.07 -8.01
N VAL A 113 -1.28 4.27 -7.57
CA VAL A 113 -1.66 4.54 -6.15
C VAL A 113 -2.88 3.71 -5.76
N GLY A 114 -3.86 3.58 -6.67
CA GLY A 114 -5.03 2.74 -6.49
C GLY A 114 -5.88 3.15 -5.29
N SER A 115 -5.77 2.42 -4.18
CA SER A 115 -6.51 2.72 -2.93
C SER A 115 -5.61 3.21 -1.79
N GLY A 116 -4.33 3.52 -2.06
CA GLY A 116 -3.37 4.03 -1.06
C GLY A 116 -2.85 2.97 -0.09
N ALA A 117 -3.02 1.67 -0.42
CA ALA A 117 -2.61 0.57 0.45
C ALA A 117 -1.10 0.56 0.65
N LEU A 118 -0.35 0.53 -0.45
CA LEU A 118 1.12 0.52 -0.43
C LEU A 118 1.66 1.87 0.02
N SER A 119 1.04 2.99 -0.39
CA SER A 119 1.42 4.34 0.07
C SER A 119 1.49 4.44 1.60
N LEU A 120 0.57 3.82 2.35
CA LEU A 120 0.65 3.77 3.82
C LEU A 120 1.89 3.04 4.36
N TRP A 121 2.32 1.97 3.71
CA TRP A 121 3.55 1.25 4.08
C TRP A 121 4.79 2.05 3.73
N LEU A 122 4.80 2.69 2.56
CA LEU A 122 5.90 3.54 2.12
C LEU A 122 6.07 4.74 3.05
N LEU A 123 5.01 5.48 3.33
CA LEU A 123 5.02 6.63 4.26
C LEU A 123 5.54 6.24 5.65
N ARG A 124 5.13 5.07 6.14
CA ARG A 124 5.63 4.54 7.42
C ARG A 124 7.13 4.23 7.37
N ALA A 125 7.62 3.68 6.26
CA ALA A 125 9.02 3.24 6.13
C ALA A 125 9.98 4.42 5.92
N ILE A 126 9.57 5.42 5.14
CA ILE A 126 10.40 6.59 4.83
C ILE A 126 10.47 7.61 5.98
N GLY A 127 9.51 7.59 6.90
CA GLY A 127 9.47 8.54 8.02
C GLY A 127 9.30 9.99 7.58
N ASP A 128 9.38 10.92 8.54
CA ASP A 128 9.05 12.34 8.30
C ASP A 128 10.06 13.08 7.42
N GLU A 129 11.31 12.58 7.35
CA GLU A 129 12.38 13.17 6.52
C GLU A 129 12.39 12.64 5.08
N GLY A 130 11.71 11.53 4.81
CA GLY A 130 11.58 10.98 3.46
C GLY A 130 10.41 11.59 2.72
N HIS A 131 10.31 11.35 1.42
CA HIS A 131 9.26 11.92 0.58
C HIS A 131 8.68 10.89 -0.38
N LEU A 132 7.36 10.83 -0.50
CA LEU A 132 6.65 9.93 -1.42
C LEU A 132 6.02 10.74 -2.55
N HIS A 133 6.50 10.50 -3.78
CA HIS A 133 5.90 11.02 -5.01
C HIS A 133 5.04 9.92 -5.64
N SER A 134 3.73 10.06 -5.54
CA SER A 134 2.74 9.09 -6.04
C SER A 134 2.12 9.56 -7.35
N PHE A 135 2.00 8.68 -8.35
CA PHE A 135 1.41 8.99 -9.66
C PHE A 135 0.17 8.15 -9.92
N GLU A 136 -0.93 8.80 -10.27
CA GLU A 136 -2.22 8.16 -10.57
C GLU A 136 -2.89 8.83 -11.77
N ARG A 137 -3.37 8.03 -12.72
CA ARG A 137 -4.02 8.55 -13.94
C ARG A 137 -5.47 8.96 -13.69
N ARG A 138 -6.13 8.35 -12.70
CA ARG A 138 -7.56 8.52 -12.43
C ARG A 138 -7.78 9.29 -11.13
N GLU A 139 -8.35 10.48 -11.24
CA GLU A 139 -8.63 11.37 -10.10
C GLU A 139 -9.53 10.71 -9.03
N GLU A 140 -10.40 9.79 -9.41
CA GLU A 140 -11.22 9.07 -8.43
C GLU A 140 -10.39 8.13 -7.55
N PHE A 141 -9.32 7.54 -8.09
CA PHE A 141 -8.40 6.70 -7.32
C PHE A 141 -7.54 7.55 -6.38
N SER A 142 -7.06 8.71 -6.83
CA SER A 142 -6.32 9.62 -5.94
C SER A 142 -7.18 10.09 -4.77
N THR A 143 -8.46 10.38 -5.00
CA THR A 143 -9.42 10.75 -3.95
C THR A 143 -9.60 9.62 -2.92
N VAL A 144 -9.77 8.38 -3.39
CA VAL A 144 -9.89 7.20 -2.50
C VAL A 144 -8.60 6.99 -1.71
N ALA A 145 -7.45 7.06 -2.37
CA ALA A 145 -6.15 6.90 -1.73
C ALA A 145 -5.93 7.96 -0.65
N ARG A 146 -6.16 9.24 -0.96
CA ARG A 146 -6.03 10.36 -0.01
C ARG A 146 -6.93 10.16 1.20
N GLY A 147 -8.20 9.81 0.97
CA GLY A 147 -9.15 9.54 2.07
C GLY A 147 -8.73 8.36 2.95
N ASN A 148 -8.19 7.28 2.36
CA ASN A 148 -7.71 6.15 3.14
C ASN A 148 -6.44 6.47 3.94
N VAL A 149 -5.48 7.18 3.34
CA VAL A 149 -4.22 7.57 4.00
C VAL A 149 -4.51 8.52 5.15
N VAL A 150 -5.27 9.58 4.91
CA VAL A 150 -5.70 10.52 5.95
C VAL A 150 -6.54 9.80 7.01
N GLY A 151 -7.45 8.91 6.61
CA GLY A 151 -8.28 8.13 7.52
C GLY A 151 -7.50 7.24 8.48
N PHE A 152 -6.33 6.74 8.05
CA PHE A 152 -5.43 5.97 8.91
C PHE A 152 -4.55 6.87 9.78
N LEU A 153 -3.93 7.88 9.17
CA LEU A 153 -2.94 8.74 9.81
C LEU A 153 -3.54 9.87 10.64
N GLY A 154 -4.85 10.16 10.50
CA GLY A 154 -5.52 11.28 11.17
C GLY A 154 -5.12 12.68 10.67
N ALA A 155 -4.19 12.76 9.72
CA ALA A 155 -3.77 13.99 9.08
C ALA A 155 -3.26 13.68 7.66
N GLU A 156 -3.25 14.70 6.81
CA GLU A 156 -2.69 14.62 5.46
C GLU A 156 -1.17 14.78 5.50
N PRO A 157 -0.38 13.72 5.21
CA PRO A 157 1.08 13.80 5.31
C PRO A 157 1.64 14.92 4.44
N THR A 158 2.53 15.75 4.99
CA THR A 158 3.18 16.83 4.23
C THR A 158 4.27 16.34 3.28
N ASN A 159 4.76 15.11 3.51
CA ASN A 159 5.80 14.48 2.71
C ASN A 159 5.22 13.50 1.67
N TRP A 160 3.99 13.75 1.23
CA TRP A 160 3.29 12.92 0.25
C TRP A 160 2.58 13.77 -0.79
N ASP A 161 2.99 13.61 -2.04
CA ASP A 161 2.34 14.25 -3.18
C ASP A 161 1.68 13.20 -4.08
N ILE A 162 0.48 13.51 -4.58
CA ILE A 162 -0.14 12.73 -5.66
C ILE A 162 -0.24 13.60 -6.90
N THR A 163 0.52 13.24 -7.94
CA THR A 163 0.44 13.84 -9.27
C THR A 163 -0.58 13.10 -10.12
N ILE A 164 -1.55 13.84 -10.67
CA ILE A 164 -2.55 13.27 -11.58
C ILE A 164 -2.01 13.29 -13.01
N GLY A 165 -1.77 12.11 -13.57
CA GLY A 165 -1.26 11.99 -14.93
C GLY A 165 -0.57 10.68 -15.22
N ASP A 166 -0.12 10.53 -16.45
CA ASP A 166 0.70 9.40 -16.87
C ASP A 166 2.14 9.59 -16.36
N LEU A 167 2.68 8.60 -15.64
CA LEU A 167 4.03 8.64 -15.08
C LEU A 167 5.08 8.92 -16.17
N THR A 168 4.90 8.37 -17.37
CA THR A 168 5.83 8.53 -18.50
C THR A 168 6.08 9.99 -18.85
N HIS A 169 5.07 10.84 -18.71
CA HIS A 169 5.11 12.25 -19.10
C HIS A 169 5.30 13.18 -17.91
N THR A 170 4.75 12.83 -16.75
CA THR A 170 4.69 13.74 -15.59
C THR A 170 5.84 13.55 -14.59
N LEU A 171 6.56 12.43 -14.62
CA LEU A 171 7.62 12.16 -13.64
C LEU A 171 8.70 13.25 -13.60
N GLY A 172 9.20 13.65 -14.78
CA GLY A 172 10.25 14.65 -14.90
C GLY A 172 9.82 16.08 -14.58
N GLU A 173 8.52 16.33 -14.38
CA GLU A 173 8.00 17.65 -14.01
C GLU A 173 8.11 17.91 -12.50
N VAL A 174 8.13 16.84 -11.70
CA VAL A 174 8.07 16.92 -10.22
C VAL A 174 9.24 16.22 -9.52
N VAL A 175 9.97 15.34 -10.23
CA VAL A 175 11.17 14.69 -9.71
C VAL A 175 12.36 15.03 -10.58
N GLU A 176 13.35 15.70 -9.99
CA GLU A 176 14.60 16.06 -10.65
C GLU A 176 15.40 14.81 -11.04
N PRO A 177 16.13 14.83 -12.17
CA PRO A 177 16.96 13.71 -12.60
C PRO A 177 17.95 13.23 -11.54
N GLY A 178 18.03 11.92 -11.33
CA GLY A 178 18.94 11.28 -10.39
C GLY A 178 18.64 11.53 -8.90
N THR A 179 17.44 12.00 -8.55
CA THR A 179 17.07 12.33 -7.16
C THR A 179 16.12 11.37 -6.49
N ALA A 180 15.43 10.49 -7.22
CA ALA A 180 14.67 9.40 -6.61
C ALA A 180 15.61 8.31 -6.12
N ASP A 181 15.42 7.84 -4.90
CA ASP A 181 16.20 6.72 -4.35
C ASP A 181 15.61 5.38 -4.77
N ARG A 182 14.28 5.29 -4.82
CA ARG A 182 13.50 4.07 -5.04
C ARG A 182 12.30 4.36 -5.93
N VAL A 183 11.99 3.44 -6.83
CA VAL A 183 10.79 3.49 -7.68
C VAL A 183 10.03 2.18 -7.53
N VAL A 184 8.73 2.26 -7.22
CA VAL A 184 7.83 1.11 -7.12
C VAL A 184 6.68 1.27 -8.12
N LEU A 185 6.53 0.31 -9.03
CA LEU A 185 5.51 0.33 -10.08
C LEU A 185 4.49 -0.81 -9.87
N ASP A 186 3.22 -0.45 -9.65
CA ASP A 186 2.08 -1.39 -9.62
C ASP A 186 1.07 -0.99 -10.71
N MET A 187 1.39 -1.37 -11.95
CA MET A 187 0.60 -1.00 -13.12
C MET A 187 0.66 -2.07 -14.21
N LEU A 188 -0.22 -1.95 -15.20
CA LEU A 188 -0.35 -2.94 -16.26
C LEU A 188 0.83 -2.96 -17.24
N ALA A 189 1.46 -1.81 -17.49
CA ALA A 189 2.49 -1.62 -18.51
C ALA A 189 3.72 -0.87 -17.99
N PRO A 190 4.43 -1.37 -16.95
CA PRO A 190 5.57 -0.68 -16.37
C PRO A 190 6.76 -0.54 -17.33
N TRP A 191 6.83 -1.35 -18.39
CA TRP A 191 7.84 -1.22 -19.46
C TRP A 191 7.79 0.11 -20.21
N GLU A 192 6.64 0.80 -20.23
CA GLU A 192 6.48 2.10 -20.90
C GLU A 192 7.16 3.24 -20.12
N CYS A 193 7.42 3.02 -18.83
CA CYS A 193 7.94 4.06 -17.93
C CYS A 193 9.46 3.98 -17.71
N LEU A 194 10.14 2.97 -18.26
CA LEU A 194 11.53 2.68 -17.91
C LEU A 194 12.50 3.82 -18.24
N ASP A 195 12.28 4.55 -19.33
CA ASP A 195 13.14 5.68 -19.72
C ASP A 195 13.02 6.84 -18.72
N ALA A 196 11.79 7.24 -18.40
CA ALA A 196 11.51 8.29 -17.40
C ALA A 196 12.05 7.88 -16.02
N VAL A 197 11.82 6.63 -15.62
CA VAL A 197 12.33 6.07 -14.36
C VAL A 197 13.85 6.06 -14.32
N SER A 198 14.52 5.63 -15.41
CA SER A 198 15.98 5.59 -15.47
C SER A 198 16.64 6.98 -15.38
N THR A 199 15.89 8.03 -15.77
CA THR A 199 16.31 9.42 -15.66
C THR A 199 16.13 9.95 -14.24
N ALA A 200 15.00 9.67 -13.60
CA ALA A 200 14.69 10.14 -12.25
C ALA A 200 15.49 9.44 -11.15
N LEU A 201 15.80 8.15 -11.34
CA LEU A 201 16.43 7.30 -10.33
C LEU A 201 17.93 7.60 -10.19
N THR A 202 18.39 7.75 -8.94
CA THR A 202 19.80 7.94 -8.61
C THR A 202 20.64 6.70 -8.99
N PRO A 203 21.92 6.85 -9.37
CA PRO A 203 22.82 5.71 -9.56
C PRO A 203 22.81 4.77 -8.34
N GLY A 204 22.59 3.48 -8.58
CA GLY A 204 22.46 2.47 -7.53
C GLY A 204 21.08 2.40 -6.87
N GLY A 205 20.16 3.31 -7.20
CA GLY A 205 18.76 3.28 -6.77
C GLY A 205 18.04 2.03 -7.28
N VAL A 206 16.92 1.68 -6.63
CA VAL A 206 16.20 0.42 -6.88
C VAL A 206 14.90 0.69 -7.62
N LEU A 207 14.70 -0.01 -8.73
CA LEU A 207 13.41 -0.18 -9.39
C LEU A 207 12.80 -1.50 -8.91
N LEU A 208 11.56 -1.45 -8.45
CA LEU A 208 10.73 -2.61 -8.15
C LEU A 208 9.43 -2.54 -8.96
N CYS A 209 9.10 -3.62 -9.67
CA CYS A 209 7.84 -3.79 -10.37
C CYS A 209 7.01 -4.90 -9.69
N TYR A 210 5.77 -4.59 -9.31
CA TYR A 210 4.79 -5.57 -8.88
C TYR A 210 3.97 -6.04 -10.09
N ILE A 211 3.97 -7.35 -10.36
CA ILE A 211 3.50 -7.90 -11.65
C ILE A 211 2.54 -9.06 -11.42
N ALA A 212 1.34 -9.01 -12.00
CA ALA A 212 0.33 -10.05 -11.79
C ALA A 212 0.60 -11.33 -12.62
N THR A 213 1.04 -11.19 -13.88
CA THR A 213 1.13 -12.32 -14.83
C THR A 213 2.57 -12.62 -15.27
N VAL A 214 2.81 -13.89 -15.61
CA VAL A 214 4.13 -14.35 -16.12
C VAL A 214 4.50 -13.73 -17.47
N THR A 215 3.52 -13.37 -18.30
CA THR A 215 3.78 -12.71 -19.60
C THR A 215 4.24 -11.26 -19.39
N GLN A 216 3.61 -10.55 -18.45
CA GLN A 216 4.09 -9.24 -18.02
C GLN A 216 5.49 -9.35 -17.40
N LEU A 217 5.73 -10.37 -16.56
CA LEU A 217 7.03 -10.59 -15.93
C LEU A 217 8.15 -10.72 -16.97
N SER A 218 7.93 -11.58 -17.98
CA SER A 218 8.85 -11.76 -19.10
C SER A 218 9.12 -10.44 -19.83
N ARG A 219 8.06 -9.74 -20.22
CA ARG A 219 8.15 -8.49 -20.97
C ARG A 219 8.91 -7.39 -20.21
N VAL A 220 8.65 -7.24 -18.91
CA VAL A 220 9.35 -6.24 -18.07
C VAL A 220 10.83 -6.58 -17.94
N ALA A 221 11.17 -7.85 -17.74
CA ALA A 221 12.55 -8.28 -17.63
C ALA A 221 13.34 -7.95 -18.92
N GLU A 222 12.80 -8.31 -20.09
CA GLU A 222 13.47 -7.99 -21.36
C GLU A 222 13.52 -6.49 -21.63
N ALA A 223 12.46 -5.74 -21.31
CA ALA A 223 12.46 -4.29 -21.46
C ALA A 223 13.56 -3.64 -20.59
N ILE A 224 13.72 -4.07 -19.33
CA ILE A 224 14.78 -3.58 -18.45
C ILE A 224 16.16 -3.90 -19.02
N ARG A 225 16.39 -5.13 -19.52
CA ARG A 225 17.66 -5.48 -20.18
C ARG A 225 17.92 -4.60 -21.41
N GLY A 226 16.90 -4.39 -22.24
CA GLY A 226 16.97 -3.59 -23.46
C GLY A 226 17.39 -2.13 -23.21
N THR A 227 17.08 -1.57 -22.04
CA THR A 227 17.52 -0.20 -21.69
C THR A 227 19.04 -0.08 -21.52
N GLY A 228 19.73 -1.17 -21.13
CA GLY A 228 21.14 -1.12 -20.71
C GLY A 228 21.41 -0.26 -19.47
N ASN A 229 20.38 0.25 -18.79
CA ASN A 229 20.51 1.22 -17.70
C ASN A 229 20.43 0.61 -16.31
N PHE A 230 20.12 -0.68 -16.21
CA PHE A 230 19.92 -1.39 -14.95
C PHE A 230 20.76 -2.66 -14.87
N THR A 231 20.94 -3.18 -13.66
CA THR A 231 21.48 -4.53 -13.43
C THR A 231 20.56 -5.60 -13.99
N GLU A 232 21.05 -6.85 -14.05
CA GLU A 232 20.20 -8.01 -14.36
C GLU A 232 18.96 -8.01 -13.45
N PRO A 233 17.75 -8.10 -14.02
CA PRO A 233 16.52 -8.19 -13.24
C PRO A 233 16.49 -9.46 -12.38
N ASP A 234 16.13 -9.30 -11.10
CA ASP A 234 15.88 -10.41 -10.18
C ASP A 234 14.38 -10.52 -9.88
N SER A 235 13.80 -11.69 -10.09
CA SER A 235 12.37 -11.93 -9.95
C SER A 235 12.06 -12.98 -8.89
N SER A 236 11.07 -12.73 -8.04
CA SER A 236 10.61 -13.66 -7.01
C SER A 236 9.09 -13.57 -6.78
N GLU A 237 8.55 -14.56 -6.07
CA GLU A 237 7.19 -14.53 -5.53
C GLU A 237 7.21 -15.07 -4.09
N THR A 238 6.22 -14.68 -3.28
CA THR A 238 6.12 -15.13 -1.88
C THR A 238 4.78 -15.81 -1.61
N ILE A 239 4.84 -17.03 -1.08
CA ILE A 239 3.69 -17.83 -0.70
C ILE A 239 3.59 -17.89 0.82
N ILE A 240 2.49 -17.40 1.39
CA ILE A 240 2.17 -17.53 2.82
C ILE A 240 1.13 -18.63 3.02
N ARG A 241 1.47 -19.63 3.82
CA ARG A 241 0.56 -20.73 4.18
C ARG A 241 0.28 -20.72 5.68
N GLY A 242 -0.97 -20.46 6.04
CA GLY A 242 -1.45 -20.51 7.43
C GLY A 242 -1.43 -21.93 8.00
N TRP A 243 -1.45 -22.00 9.32
CA TRP A 243 -1.47 -23.24 10.09
C TRP A 243 -2.59 -23.21 11.10
N HIS A 244 -3.35 -24.30 11.13
CA HIS A 244 -4.26 -24.60 12.22
C HIS A 244 -3.46 -25.25 13.35
N VAL A 245 -3.49 -24.64 14.53
CA VAL A 245 -2.74 -25.07 15.71
C VAL A 245 -3.70 -25.11 16.90
N GLU A 246 -4.42 -26.22 17.04
CA GLU A 246 -5.39 -26.43 18.13
C GLU A 246 -5.22 -27.82 18.75
N GLY A 247 -4.67 -27.88 19.97
CA GLY A 247 -4.42 -29.15 20.67
C GLY A 247 -3.56 -30.10 19.83
N LEU A 248 -4.10 -31.27 19.48
CA LEU A 248 -3.44 -32.27 18.63
C LEU A 248 -3.65 -32.00 17.12
N ALA A 249 -4.56 -31.11 16.75
CA ALA A 249 -4.81 -30.73 15.37
C ALA A 249 -3.81 -29.64 14.94
N VAL A 250 -2.60 -30.08 14.59
CA VAL A 250 -1.53 -29.21 14.07
C VAL A 250 -1.26 -29.56 12.61
N ARG A 251 -1.67 -28.69 11.69
CA ARG A 251 -1.53 -28.90 10.24
C ARG A 251 -1.64 -27.58 9.47
N PRO A 252 -1.20 -27.53 8.21
CA PRO A 252 -1.51 -26.41 7.33
C PRO A 252 -3.03 -26.19 7.18
N ASP A 253 -3.41 -24.95 6.92
CA ASP A 253 -4.78 -24.63 6.53
C ASP A 253 -5.15 -25.29 5.21
N HIS A 254 -6.42 -25.71 5.10
CA HIS A 254 -6.92 -26.37 3.89
C HIS A 254 -7.06 -25.43 2.69
N ARG A 255 -7.12 -24.12 2.94
CA ARG A 255 -7.25 -23.08 1.91
C ARG A 255 -6.19 -22.02 2.14
N MET A 256 -5.64 -21.52 1.05
CA MET A 256 -4.69 -20.42 1.04
C MET A 256 -4.87 -19.59 -0.23
N ILE A 257 -4.32 -18.37 -0.20
CA ILE A 257 -4.19 -17.56 -1.41
C ILE A 257 -3.02 -18.14 -2.20
N GLY A 258 -3.31 -18.63 -3.40
CA GLY A 258 -2.31 -19.33 -4.22
C GLY A 258 -1.33 -18.39 -4.94
N HIS A 259 -1.79 -17.20 -5.32
CA HIS A 259 -0.98 -16.20 -6.02
C HIS A 259 -1.53 -14.79 -5.78
N THR A 260 -0.65 -13.79 -5.83
CA THR A 260 -1.03 -12.37 -5.85
C THR A 260 -0.28 -11.64 -6.95
N GLY A 261 1.06 -11.75 -6.97
CA GLY A 261 1.94 -11.15 -7.95
C GLY A 261 3.39 -11.56 -7.72
N PHE A 262 4.20 -11.30 -8.74
CA PHE A 262 5.65 -11.38 -8.74
C PHE A 262 6.23 -10.03 -8.35
N LEU A 263 7.39 -10.05 -7.71
CA LEU A 263 8.25 -8.88 -7.55
C LEU A 263 9.42 -9.03 -8.50
N LEU A 264 9.69 -8.01 -9.29
CA LEU A 264 10.89 -7.92 -10.12
C LEU A 264 11.67 -6.68 -9.70
N THR A 265 12.95 -6.85 -9.40
CA THR A 265 13.83 -5.77 -8.96
C THR A 265 15.02 -5.61 -9.88
N ALA A 266 15.50 -4.38 -10.03
CA ALA A 266 16.75 -4.08 -10.70
C ALA A 266 17.36 -2.79 -10.13
N ARG A 267 18.68 -2.65 -10.16
CA ARG A 267 19.37 -1.45 -9.68
C ARG A 267 19.84 -0.59 -10.84
N ARG A 268 19.69 0.73 -10.70
CA ARG A 268 20.16 1.70 -11.68
C ARG A 268 21.68 1.67 -11.77
N LEU A 269 22.22 1.56 -12.98
CA LEU A 269 23.65 1.70 -13.25
C LEU A 269 24.07 3.17 -13.20
N ALA A 270 25.36 3.41 -12.95
CA ALA A 270 25.90 4.76 -13.11
C ALA A 270 25.91 5.18 -14.59
N PRO A 271 25.84 6.48 -14.92
CA PRO A 271 25.96 6.96 -16.30
C PRO A 271 27.24 6.42 -16.97
N GLY A 272 27.08 5.78 -18.13
CA GLY A 272 28.19 5.20 -18.90
C GLY A 272 28.76 3.89 -18.33
N ALA A 273 28.22 3.36 -17.24
CA ALA A 273 28.63 2.05 -16.72
C ALA A 273 28.12 0.93 -17.64
N VAL A 274 29.01 -0.02 -17.94
CA VAL A 274 28.69 -1.23 -18.70
C VAL A 274 28.77 -2.41 -17.74
N LEU A 275 27.76 -3.28 -17.78
CA LEU A 275 27.76 -4.50 -16.97
C LEU A 275 28.91 -5.43 -17.38
N PRO A 276 29.59 -6.08 -16.42
CA PRO A 276 30.52 -7.16 -16.74
C PRO A 276 29.78 -8.30 -17.45
N GLU A 277 30.39 -8.85 -18.50
CA GLU A 277 29.90 -10.09 -19.11
C GLU A 277 30.00 -11.24 -18.08
N LEU A 278 28.85 -11.65 -17.57
CA LEU A 278 28.77 -12.89 -16.81
C LEU A 278 28.99 -14.05 -17.80
N LYS A 279 30.02 -14.87 -17.56
CA LYS A 279 30.23 -16.13 -18.30
C LYS A 279 29.06 -17.07 -18.06
N ARG A 280 27.94 -16.89 -18.77
CA ARG A 280 26.81 -17.82 -18.76
C ARG A 280 27.28 -19.10 -19.46
N ARG A 281 27.00 -20.27 -18.86
CA ARG A 281 27.09 -21.54 -19.61
C ARG A 281 26.13 -21.40 -20.78
N ALA A 282 26.62 -21.60 -22.00
CA ALA A 282 25.83 -21.47 -23.22
C ALA A 282 24.55 -22.32 -23.12
N SER A 283 23.43 -21.69 -22.75
CA SER A 283 22.11 -22.22 -22.99
C SER A 283 21.76 -21.86 -24.44
N LYS A 284 21.43 -22.86 -25.24
CA LYS A 284 21.00 -22.67 -26.63
C LYS A 284 19.82 -21.69 -26.69
N SER A 285 19.84 -20.89 -27.76
CA SER A 285 18.89 -19.88 -28.26
C SER A 285 18.92 -18.50 -27.59
N ASP A 286 19.66 -17.58 -28.22
CA ASP A 286 19.25 -16.17 -28.27
C ASP A 286 17.93 -16.13 -29.05
N PHE A 287 16.88 -15.58 -28.46
CA PHE A 287 15.57 -15.42 -29.09
C PHE A 287 15.55 -14.10 -29.88
N SER A 288 14.88 -14.07 -31.04
CA SER A 288 14.73 -12.83 -31.82
C SER A 288 13.62 -11.95 -31.25
N ASP A 289 13.64 -10.64 -31.54
CA ASP A 289 12.56 -9.71 -31.14
C ASP A 289 11.17 -10.17 -31.62
N ALA A 290 11.12 -10.86 -32.76
CA ALA A 290 9.88 -11.45 -33.30
C ALA A 290 9.37 -12.62 -32.45
N ASP A 291 10.26 -13.42 -31.85
CA ASP A 291 9.90 -14.52 -30.96
C ASP A 291 9.34 -14.01 -29.62
N VAL A 292 9.90 -12.91 -29.11
CA VAL A 292 9.43 -12.23 -27.89
C VAL A 292 8.03 -11.66 -28.11
N GLU A 293 7.82 -10.92 -29.20
CA GLU A 293 6.52 -10.30 -29.50
C GLU A 293 5.41 -11.35 -29.74
N ALA A 294 5.74 -12.48 -30.36
CA ALA A 294 4.80 -13.59 -30.56
C ALA A 294 4.32 -14.24 -29.24
N TRP A 295 5.17 -14.24 -28.21
CA TRP A 295 4.86 -14.80 -26.89
C TRP A 295 4.23 -13.80 -25.92
N THR A 296 4.35 -12.48 -26.17
CA THR A 296 3.75 -11.43 -25.36
C THR A 296 2.80 -10.51 -26.14
N PRO A 297 1.66 -11.01 -26.68
CA PRO A 297 0.75 -10.19 -27.45
C PRO A 297 0.17 -9.04 -26.61
N GLY A 298 0.19 -7.83 -27.17
CA GLY A 298 -0.34 -6.62 -26.56
C GLY A 298 -1.79 -6.73 -26.06
N ALA A 299 -1.99 -6.22 -24.84
CA ALA A 299 -3.26 -5.84 -24.22
C ALA A 299 -4.29 -6.97 -23.99
N LEU A 300 -4.15 -7.67 -22.86
CA LEU A 300 -5.33 -8.16 -22.14
C LEU A 300 -6.12 -6.94 -21.68
N GLY A 301 -7.30 -6.74 -22.27
CA GLY A 301 -8.15 -5.58 -22.06
C GLY A 301 -8.39 -5.26 -20.58
N GLU A 302 -8.31 -3.97 -20.26
CA GLU A 302 -8.54 -3.42 -18.93
C GLU A 302 -9.93 -3.78 -18.42
N ARG A 303 -10.01 -4.58 -17.35
CA ARG A 303 -11.27 -4.75 -16.62
C ARG A 303 -11.44 -3.56 -15.67
N ALA A 304 -11.95 -2.45 -16.21
CA ALA A 304 -12.21 -1.25 -15.43
C ALA A 304 -13.37 -1.46 -14.43
N THR A 305 -13.17 -1.03 -13.19
CA THR A 305 -14.25 -0.89 -12.21
C THR A 305 -15.16 0.27 -12.61
N SER A 306 -16.49 0.07 -12.55
CA SER A 306 -17.48 1.09 -12.94
C SER A 306 -17.37 2.37 -12.11
N ASP A 307 -17.39 3.53 -12.78
CA ASP A 307 -17.26 4.87 -12.17
C ASP A 307 -18.28 5.14 -11.06
N LYS A 308 -19.51 4.63 -11.20
CA LYS A 308 -20.55 4.75 -10.16
C LYS A 308 -20.09 4.12 -8.84
N ARG A 309 -19.43 2.96 -8.92
CA ARG A 309 -18.91 2.26 -7.74
C ARG A 309 -17.74 3.04 -7.13
N LEU A 310 -16.86 3.60 -7.96
CA LEU A 310 -15.71 4.38 -7.51
C LEU A 310 -16.10 5.65 -6.76
N ARG A 311 -17.06 6.42 -7.28
CA ARG A 311 -17.59 7.61 -6.58
C ARG A 311 -18.18 7.27 -5.22
N LYS A 312 -18.86 6.12 -5.09
CA LYS A 312 -19.38 5.65 -3.80
C LYS A 312 -18.24 5.32 -2.83
N THR A 313 -17.21 4.61 -3.29
CA THR A 313 -16.03 4.29 -2.47
C THR A 313 -15.32 5.57 -2.02
N GLY A 314 -15.12 6.54 -2.90
CA GLY A 314 -14.49 7.82 -2.58
C GLY A 314 -15.19 8.54 -1.43
N ARG A 315 -16.52 8.65 -1.47
CA ARG A 315 -17.30 9.27 -0.38
C ARG A 315 -17.11 8.56 0.97
N ILE A 316 -17.01 7.23 0.97
CA ILE A 316 -16.78 6.47 2.21
C ILE A 316 -15.36 6.76 2.72
N ALA A 317 -14.36 6.81 1.84
CA ALA A 317 -12.99 7.15 2.20
C ALA A 317 -12.89 8.57 2.80
N THR A 318 -13.57 9.55 2.19
CA THR A 318 -13.62 10.94 2.70
C THR A 318 -14.25 11.01 4.10
N ALA A 319 -15.38 10.35 4.32
CA ALA A 319 -16.01 10.34 5.65
C ALA A 319 -15.09 9.76 6.74
N VAL A 320 -14.28 8.75 6.40
CA VAL A 320 -13.28 8.18 7.32
C VAL A 320 -12.15 9.19 7.58
N ALA A 321 -11.71 9.94 6.58
CA ALA A 321 -10.70 10.99 6.72
C ALA A 321 -11.19 12.16 7.61
N ASP A 322 -12.42 12.63 7.40
CA ASP A 322 -13.00 13.76 8.15
C ASP A 322 -13.14 13.42 9.64
N ALA A 323 -13.59 12.21 9.96
CA ALA A 323 -13.69 11.73 11.33
C ALA A 323 -12.30 11.60 11.99
N ALA A 324 -11.28 11.17 11.23
CA ALA A 324 -9.93 10.99 11.76
C ALA A 324 -9.22 12.33 12.04
N THR A 325 -9.39 13.31 11.16
CA THR A 325 -8.81 14.66 11.30
C THR A 325 -9.47 15.49 12.40
N SER A 326 -10.79 15.40 12.54
CA SER A 326 -11.53 16.08 13.62
C SER A 326 -11.07 15.61 15.01
N ALA A 327 -10.75 14.32 15.16
CA ALA A 327 -10.20 13.78 16.38
C ALA A 327 -8.82 14.37 16.70
N ALA A 328 -7.90 14.39 15.72
CA ALA A 328 -6.56 14.94 15.92
C ALA A 328 -6.57 16.43 16.31
N ALA A 329 -7.46 17.24 15.72
CA ALA A 329 -7.59 18.67 16.06
C ALA A 329 -8.09 18.90 17.50
N SER A 330 -8.98 18.04 18.01
CA SER A 330 -9.45 18.13 19.39
C SER A 330 -8.34 17.87 20.42
N GLU A 331 -7.33 17.07 20.07
CA GLU A 331 -6.18 16.78 20.93
C GLU A 331 -5.28 18.00 21.12
N THR A 332 -4.92 18.70 20.04
CA THR A 332 -4.07 19.90 20.11
C THR A 332 -4.71 20.98 20.99
N SER A 333 -6.03 21.16 20.90
CA SER A 333 -6.75 22.15 21.71
C SER A 333 -6.85 21.80 23.21
N ALA A 334 -6.85 20.50 23.54
CA ALA A 334 -6.90 20.02 24.92
C ALA A 334 -5.52 20.08 25.60
N GLU A 335 -4.44 19.91 24.84
CA GLU A 335 -3.06 20.07 25.33
C GLU A 335 -2.71 21.55 25.56
N GLU A 336 -3.13 22.46 24.66
CA GLU A 336 -2.91 23.91 24.82
C GLU A 336 -3.71 24.56 25.97
N SER A 337 -4.79 23.92 26.44
CA SER A 337 -5.60 24.41 27.57
C SER A 337 -5.20 23.83 28.93
N ALA A 338 -4.20 22.94 28.94
CA ALA A 338 -3.64 22.34 30.15
C ALA A 338 -2.27 22.95 30.56
N GLU A 339 -1.73 23.89 29.78
CA GLU A 339 -0.61 24.79 30.11
C GLU A 339 -1.10 26.15 30.63
#